data_AF-A0A2G2PBU6-F1
#
_entry.id   AF-A0A2G2PBU6-F1
#
_cell.length_a   1.000
_cell.length_b   1.000
_cell.length_c   1.000
_cell.angle_alpha   90.00
_cell.angle_beta   90.00
_cell.angle_gamma   90.00
#
_symmetry.space_group_name_H-M   'P 1'
#
loop_
_entity.id
_entity.type
_entity.pdbx_description
1 polymer ?
#
loop_
_entity_poly.entity_id
_entity_poly.type
_entity_poly.pdbx_seq_one_letter_code
_entity_poly.pdbx_strand_id
1 'polypeptide(L)'
;MKLFSFQKKSFSERYKRAFSLIELLIVIVIIGVIYTMAIGKFQKMGKGDVKVTLKNLKEYLRIIPAKYKIDEYETVRFLCLDNCSSCDVLVDNKKVTDDNLFDGFLDSTLKIYRYDYASGLIEVNQKVYFNTEDVEEDVCFSYEINKNGVGDQVILEYKNKIYDYSTYLKNTQTYSSTQDFIDFKENLIEEVVK
;
A
#
# COMPACT_ATOMS: atom_id res chain seq x y z
N MET A 1 -51.87 -25.61 11.47
CA MET A 1 -50.58 -25.78 10.75
C MET A 1 -50.56 -24.77 9.60
N LYS A 2 -50.14 -23.52 9.89
CA LYS A 2 -48.99 -22.83 9.26
C LYS A 2 -49.00 -22.93 7.72
N LEU A 3 -49.50 -21.91 7.02
CA LEU A 3 -48.80 -20.65 6.63
C LEU A 3 -48.08 -20.82 5.29
N PHE A 4 -48.77 -20.42 4.21
CA PHE A 4 -48.15 -19.74 3.07
C PHE A 4 -49.20 -18.80 2.46
N SER A 5 -49.41 -17.67 3.14
CA SER A 5 -49.99 -16.48 2.53
C SER A 5 -49.11 -15.31 2.92
N PHE A 6 -48.28 -14.83 1.99
CA PHE A 6 -47.84 -13.46 2.03
C PHE A 6 -48.08 -12.85 0.66
N GLN A 7 -49.12 -12.01 0.63
CA GLN A 7 -49.47 -11.18 -0.50
C GLN A 7 -48.28 -10.30 -0.88
N LYS A 8 -47.83 -10.44 -2.12
CA LYS A 8 -47.06 -9.41 -2.79
C LYS A 8 -48.08 -8.44 -3.41
N LYS A 9 -48.44 -7.38 -2.70
CA LYS A 9 -49.25 -6.31 -3.27
C LYS A 9 -48.62 -4.94 -2.98
N SER A 10 -48.39 -4.24 -4.08
CA SER A 10 -48.24 -2.79 -4.21
C SER A 10 -46.94 -2.16 -3.72
N PHE A 11 -46.01 -1.93 -4.66
CA PHE A 11 -45.28 -0.67 -4.69
C PHE A 11 -45.11 -0.21 -6.14
N SER A 12 -45.86 0.86 -6.46
CA SER A 12 -45.54 1.91 -7.42
C SER A 12 -45.34 1.52 -8.90
N GLU A 13 -46.23 2.05 -9.74
CA GLU A 13 -45.95 2.32 -11.15
C GLU A 13 -44.60 3.05 -11.27
N ARG A 14 -43.56 2.35 -11.75
CA ARG A 14 -42.32 2.96 -12.22
C ARG A 14 -42.31 2.88 -13.74
N TYR A 15 -42.51 4.04 -14.37
CA TYR A 15 -42.08 4.30 -15.73
C TYR A 15 -40.65 3.76 -15.91
N LYS A 16 -40.48 2.64 -16.61
CA LYS A 16 -39.17 2.23 -17.12
C LYS A 16 -38.83 3.19 -18.25
N ARG A 17 -38.27 4.36 -17.91
CA ARG A 17 -37.62 5.22 -18.90
C ARG A 17 -36.42 4.43 -19.42
N ALA A 18 -36.52 3.97 -20.67
CA ALA A 18 -35.35 3.45 -21.37
C ALA A 18 -34.34 4.60 -21.47
N PHE A 19 -33.10 4.33 -21.06
CA PHE A 19 -32.00 5.25 -21.25
C PHE A 19 -31.91 5.62 -22.72
N SER A 20 -31.79 6.91 -23.03
CA SER A 20 -31.65 7.34 -24.41
C SER A 20 -30.29 6.87 -24.95
N LEU A 21 -30.23 6.52 -26.24
CA LEU A 21 -28.98 6.16 -26.92
C LEU A 21 -27.91 7.26 -26.77
N ILE A 22 -28.34 8.53 -26.74
CA ILE A 22 -27.45 9.67 -26.56
C ILE A 22 -26.83 9.71 -25.15
N GLU A 23 -27.61 9.36 -24.13
CA GLU A 23 -27.16 9.35 -22.73
C GLU A 23 -26.13 8.24 -22.51
N LEU A 24 -26.35 7.06 -23.12
CA LEU A 24 -25.40 5.95 -23.08
C LEU A 24 -24.05 6.33 -23.72
N LEU A 25 -24.09 7.02 -24.86
CA LEU A 25 -22.89 7.44 -25.59
C LEU A 25 -22.05 8.42 -24.77
N ILE A 26 -22.70 9.41 -24.14
CA ILE A 26 -22.03 10.40 -23.28
C ILE A 26 -21.32 9.70 -22.11
N VAL A 27 -21.97 8.73 -21.47
CA VAL A 27 -21.37 7.97 -20.36
C VAL A 27 -20.11 7.21 -20.81
N ILE A 28 -20.14 6.55 -21.97
CA ILE A 28 -18.99 5.80 -22.50
C ILE A 28 -17.81 6.74 -22.78
N VAL A 29 -18.06 7.93 -23.34
CA VAL A 29 -17.01 8.94 -23.62
C VAL A 29 -16.38 9.44 -22.32
N ILE A 30 -17.20 9.77 -21.31
CA ILE A 30 -16.70 10.25 -20.01
C ILE A 30 -15.85 9.16 -19.34
N ILE A 31 -16.31 7.91 -19.34
CA ILE A 31 -15.54 6.78 -18.79
C ILE A 31 -14.22 6.62 -19.56
N GLY A 32 -14.23 6.68 -20.89
CA GLY A 32 -13.02 6.59 -21.72
C GLY A 32 -11.97 7.66 -21.40
N VAL A 33 -12.39 8.92 -21.20
CA VAL A 33 -11.48 10.02 -20.83
C VAL A 33 -10.90 9.81 -19.43
N ILE A 34 -11.72 9.40 -18.46
CA ILE A 34 -11.24 9.10 -17.10
C ILE A 34 -10.20 7.96 -17.12
N TYR A 35 -10.47 6.89 -17.87
CA TYR A 35 -9.55 5.76 -17.98
C TYR A 35 -8.22 6.13 -18.65
N THR A 36 -8.26 6.91 -19.73
CA THR A 36 -7.03 7.35 -20.42
C THR A 36 -6.18 8.29 -19.57
N MET A 37 -6.79 9.20 -18.81
CA MET A 37 -6.08 10.05 -17.85
C MET A 37 -5.48 9.28 -16.69
N ALA A 38 -6.18 8.25 -16.19
CA ALA A 38 -5.65 7.38 -15.13
C ALA A 38 -4.43 6.60 -15.62
N ILE A 39 -4.51 5.97 -16.80
CA ILE A 39 -3.45 5.12 -17.37
C ILE A 39 -2.23 5.94 -17.80
N GLY A 40 -2.42 7.15 -18.34
CA GLY A 40 -1.33 8.03 -18.79
C GLY A 40 -0.36 8.45 -17.67
N LYS A 41 -0.81 8.44 -16.41
CA LYS A 41 0.06 8.68 -15.25
C LYS A 41 0.92 7.46 -14.88
N PHE A 42 0.44 6.24 -15.14
CA PHE A 42 1.18 5.02 -14.84
C PHE A 42 2.30 4.73 -15.87
N GLN A 43 2.10 5.04 -17.15
CA GLN A 43 3.11 4.78 -18.19
C GLN A 43 4.36 5.68 -18.11
N LYS A 44 4.25 6.85 -17.47
CA LYS A 44 5.40 7.76 -17.27
C LYS A 44 6.38 7.31 -16.17
N MET A 45 6.05 6.26 -15.40
CA MET A 45 6.95 5.66 -14.41
C MET A 45 7.89 4.58 -14.99
N GLY A 46 7.77 4.23 -16.28
CA GLY A 46 8.43 3.05 -16.85
C GLY A 46 9.72 3.27 -17.66
N LYS A 47 10.33 4.47 -17.70
CA LYS A 47 11.45 4.75 -18.63
C LYS A 47 12.65 5.56 -18.09
N GLY A 48 12.82 5.65 -16.78
CA GLY A 48 14.07 6.14 -16.19
C GLY A 48 14.46 5.25 -15.03
N ASP A 49 15.77 5.15 -14.72
CA ASP A 49 16.23 4.57 -13.46
C ASP A 49 15.57 5.35 -12.31
N VAL A 50 14.46 4.83 -11.81
CA VAL A 50 13.75 5.44 -10.68
C VAL A 50 14.64 5.21 -9.48
N LYS A 51 15.33 6.26 -9.03
CA LYS A 51 16.04 6.22 -7.75
C LYS A 51 15.02 5.88 -6.66
N VAL A 52 15.16 4.69 -6.09
CA VAL A 52 14.30 4.25 -5.00
C VAL A 52 14.63 5.08 -3.76
N THR A 53 13.60 5.48 -3.04
CA THR A 53 13.61 6.28 -1.82
C THR A 53 12.50 5.77 -0.92
N LEU A 54 12.56 6.02 0.39
CA LEU A 54 11.46 5.64 1.30
C LEU A 54 10.09 6.23 0.88
N LYS A 55 10.08 7.37 0.19
CA LYS A 55 8.83 7.99 -0.26
C LYS A 55 8.16 7.22 -1.42
N ASN A 56 8.95 6.61 -2.31
CA ASN A 56 8.45 5.89 -3.48
C ASN A 56 8.58 4.36 -3.37
N LEU A 57 9.06 3.84 -2.24
CA LEU A 57 9.24 2.41 -2.01
C LEU A 57 7.95 1.62 -2.22
N LYS A 58 6.81 2.10 -1.69
CA LYS A 58 5.50 1.44 -1.87
C LYS A 58 5.10 1.34 -3.35
N GLU A 59 5.35 2.39 -4.13
CA GLU A 59 5.07 2.41 -5.57
C GLU A 59 6.03 1.47 -6.32
N TYR A 60 7.30 1.46 -5.91
CA TYR A 60 8.32 0.58 -6.45
C TYR A 60 7.95 -0.90 -6.27
N LEU A 61 7.55 -1.32 -5.07
CA LEU A 61 7.15 -2.72 -4.82
C LEU A 61 5.96 -3.16 -5.69
N ARG A 62 5.04 -2.25 -6.03
CA ARG A 62 3.88 -2.56 -6.88
C ARG A 62 4.25 -2.83 -8.34
N ILE A 63 5.34 -2.23 -8.84
CA ILE A 63 5.78 -2.41 -10.23
C ILE A 63 6.74 -3.59 -10.40
N ILE A 64 7.30 -4.12 -9.30
CA ILE A 64 8.30 -5.20 -9.34
C ILE A 64 7.78 -6.46 -10.03
N PRO A 65 6.60 -7.02 -9.71
CA PRO A 65 6.11 -8.22 -10.38
C PRO A 65 5.99 -8.03 -11.89
N ALA A 66 5.47 -6.89 -12.34
CA ALA A 66 5.36 -6.55 -13.76
C ALA A 66 6.75 -6.38 -14.42
N LYS A 67 7.72 -5.78 -13.72
CA LYS A 67 9.11 -5.62 -14.21
C LYS A 67 9.78 -6.98 -14.47
N TYR A 68 9.56 -7.95 -13.59
CA TYR A 68 10.14 -9.29 -13.69
C TYR A 68 9.24 -10.32 -14.39
N LYS A 69 8.13 -9.88 -15.01
CA LYS A 69 7.17 -10.73 -15.74
C LYS A 69 6.59 -11.87 -14.87
N ILE A 70 6.27 -11.54 -13.62
CA ILE A 70 5.61 -12.44 -12.67
C ILE A 70 4.12 -12.11 -12.69
N ASP A 71 3.35 -12.95 -13.38
CA ASP A 71 1.91 -12.76 -13.57
C ASP A 71 1.08 -13.27 -12.37
N GLU A 72 1.58 -14.30 -11.70
CA GLU A 72 0.96 -14.90 -10.52
C GLU A 72 1.85 -14.69 -9.31
N TYR A 73 1.38 -13.85 -8.38
CA TYR A 73 1.98 -13.64 -7.07
C TYR A 73 0.91 -13.25 -6.05
N GLU A 74 1.14 -13.51 -4.78
CA GLU A 74 0.26 -13.07 -3.70
C GLU A 74 0.85 -11.88 -2.95
N THR A 75 2.17 -11.89 -2.68
CA THR A 75 2.83 -10.85 -1.90
C THR A 75 4.18 -10.41 -2.48
N VAL A 76 4.49 -9.14 -2.25
CA VAL A 76 5.79 -8.54 -2.51
C VAL A 76 6.27 -7.93 -1.20
N ARG A 77 7.43 -8.37 -0.73
CA ARG A 77 8.03 -7.96 0.53
C ARG A 77 9.36 -7.27 0.29
N PHE A 78 9.55 -6.11 0.89
CA PHE A 78 10.86 -5.53 1.09
C PHE A 78 11.39 -6.02 2.45
N LEU A 79 12.58 -6.59 2.47
CA LEU A 79 13.18 -7.17 3.66
C LEU A 79 14.61 -6.64 3.81
N CYS A 80 14.96 -6.21 5.01
CA CYS A 80 16.29 -5.75 5.36
C CYS A 80 16.81 -6.55 6.55
N LEU A 81 18.04 -7.03 6.40
CA LEU A 81 18.76 -7.87 7.35
C LEU A 81 20.05 -7.15 7.77
N ASP A 82 20.82 -7.79 8.67
CA ASP A 82 22.16 -7.36 9.05
C ASP A 82 22.23 -5.89 9.49
N ASN A 83 21.43 -5.50 10.49
CA ASN A 83 21.34 -4.11 10.99
C ASN A 83 20.96 -3.09 9.89
N CYS A 84 20.14 -3.51 8.94
CA CYS A 84 19.68 -2.72 7.78
C CYS A 84 20.77 -2.42 6.74
N SER A 85 21.88 -3.14 6.77
CA SER A 85 22.96 -2.94 5.78
C SER A 85 22.63 -3.57 4.43
N SER A 86 21.94 -4.71 4.43
CA SER A 86 21.50 -5.42 3.23
C SER A 86 19.98 -5.47 3.16
N CYS A 87 19.43 -5.13 2.00
CA CYS A 87 18.00 -5.12 1.76
C CYS A 87 17.68 -5.74 0.40
N ASP A 88 16.60 -6.50 0.33
CA ASP A 88 16.16 -7.21 -0.86
C ASP A 88 14.65 -7.11 -1.04
N VAL A 89 14.20 -7.34 -2.29
CA VAL A 89 12.79 -7.53 -2.60
C VAL A 89 12.53 -9.00 -2.87
N LEU A 90 11.53 -9.53 -2.18
CA LEU A 90 11.03 -10.88 -2.32
C LEU A 90 9.63 -10.85 -2.93
N VAL A 91 9.38 -11.72 -3.90
CA VAL A 91 8.04 -12.01 -4.43
C VAL A 91 7.70 -13.43 -4.01
N ASP A 92 6.64 -13.61 -3.22
CA ASP A 92 6.27 -14.88 -2.60
C ASP A 92 7.46 -15.59 -1.92
N ASN A 93 8.21 -14.83 -1.10
CA ASN A 93 9.43 -15.27 -0.41
C ASN A 93 10.61 -15.67 -1.31
N LYS A 94 10.57 -15.38 -2.61
CA LYS A 94 11.72 -15.57 -3.51
C LYS A 94 12.37 -14.24 -3.83
N LYS A 95 13.67 -14.10 -3.57
CA LYS A 95 14.45 -12.92 -3.96
C LYS A 95 14.37 -12.73 -5.48
N VAL A 96 14.02 -11.51 -5.91
CA VAL A 96 13.93 -11.14 -7.34
C VAL A 96 14.89 -10.02 -7.74
N THR A 97 15.49 -9.34 -6.78
CA THR A 97 16.43 -8.24 -7.02
C THR A 97 17.86 -8.74 -7.11
N ASP A 98 18.66 -8.05 -7.91
CA ASP A 98 20.10 -8.28 -7.97
C ASP A 98 20.74 -7.97 -6.62
N ASP A 99 21.81 -8.69 -6.30
CA ASP A 99 22.59 -8.45 -5.09
C ASP A 99 23.08 -6.99 -5.07
N ASN A 100 23.01 -6.36 -3.90
CA ASN A 100 23.50 -5.02 -3.60
C ASN A 100 22.69 -3.83 -4.15
N LEU A 101 21.51 -4.04 -4.76
CA LEU A 101 20.69 -2.94 -5.29
C LEU A 101 20.28 -1.92 -4.20
N PHE A 102 20.09 -2.40 -2.96
CA PHE A 102 19.67 -1.60 -1.83
C PHE A 102 20.70 -1.53 -0.71
N ASP A 103 21.97 -1.83 -1.01
CA ASP A 103 23.03 -1.72 -0.02
C ASP A 103 23.15 -0.28 0.49
N GLY A 104 23.10 -0.14 1.82
CA GLY A 104 23.12 1.18 2.48
C GLY A 104 21.88 2.04 2.21
N PHE A 105 20.78 1.45 1.73
CA PHE A 105 19.50 2.15 1.59
C PHE A 105 18.93 2.59 2.94
N LEU A 106 19.13 1.75 3.95
CA LEU A 106 18.81 1.99 5.36
C LEU A 106 20.06 1.82 6.21
N ASP A 107 19.95 2.19 7.48
CA ASP A 107 21.00 2.02 8.48
C ASP A 107 20.34 1.86 9.87
N SER A 108 21.16 1.60 10.89
CA SER A 108 20.71 1.34 12.26
C SER A 108 20.02 2.52 12.95
N THR A 109 19.94 3.70 12.33
CA THR A 109 19.14 4.83 12.86
C THR A 109 17.64 4.65 12.62
N LEU A 110 17.25 3.64 11.85
CA LEU A 110 15.85 3.32 11.59
C LEU A 110 15.14 2.90 12.88
N LYS A 111 14.00 3.53 13.15
CA LYS A 111 13.04 3.07 14.16
C LYS A 111 11.70 2.80 13.53
N ILE A 112 11.05 1.74 13.99
CA ILE A 112 9.80 1.25 13.44
C ILE A 112 8.72 1.39 14.51
N TYR A 113 7.61 2.00 14.12
CA TYR A 113 6.47 2.19 15.00
C TYR A 113 5.19 1.67 14.38
N ARG A 114 4.24 1.34 15.25
CA ARG A 114 2.82 1.18 14.92
C ARG A 114 2.04 2.26 15.65
N TYR A 115 1.06 2.82 14.97
CA TYR A 115 0.16 3.79 15.58
C TYR A 115 -1.02 3.06 16.22
N ASP A 116 -1.26 3.34 17.49
CA ASP A 116 -2.42 2.93 18.26
C ASP A 116 -3.17 4.18 18.71
N TYR A 117 -4.49 4.19 18.57
CA TYR A 117 -5.27 5.38 18.90
C TYR A 117 -5.18 5.76 20.40
N ALA A 118 -5.13 4.77 21.29
CA ALA A 118 -5.09 5.03 22.73
C ALA A 118 -3.68 5.38 23.23
N SER A 119 -2.65 4.83 22.58
CA SER A 119 -1.27 4.86 23.08
C SER A 119 -0.31 5.70 22.20
N GLY A 120 -0.77 6.20 21.06
CA GLY A 120 0.06 6.94 20.11
C GLY A 120 1.00 6.03 19.32
N LEU A 121 2.25 6.46 19.14
CA LEU A 121 3.28 5.63 18.47
C LEU A 121 3.88 4.63 19.46
N ILE A 122 3.78 3.35 19.12
CA ILE A 122 4.39 2.24 19.86
C ILE A 122 5.55 1.71 19.01
N GLU A 123 6.75 1.66 19.57
CA GLU A 123 7.91 1.08 18.89
C GLU A 123 7.74 -0.44 18.78
N VAL A 124 8.02 -0.99 17.60
CA VAL A 124 7.83 -2.41 17.29
C VAL A 124 9.14 -3.00 16.80
N ASN A 125 9.64 -3.99 17.53
CA ASN A 125 10.71 -4.85 17.05
C ASN A 125 10.13 -5.90 16.10
N GLN A 126 10.75 -6.07 14.95
CA GLN A 126 10.32 -7.08 14.00
C GLN A 126 10.76 -8.47 14.43
N LYS A 127 9.98 -9.47 14.01
CA LYS A 127 10.25 -10.88 14.31
C LYS A 127 11.36 -11.40 13.39
N VAL A 128 12.06 -12.42 13.88
CA VAL A 128 13.09 -13.16 13.14
C VAL A 128 12.56 -13.77 11.84
N TYR A 129 13.41 -13.82 10.83
CA TYR A 129 13.13 -14.38 9.51
C TYR A 129 13.94 -15.66 9.33
N PHE A 130 13.33 -16.71 8.78
CA PHE A 130 14.03 -17.94 8.43
C PHE A 130 14.24 -17.95 6.92
N ASN A 131 15.49 -18.05 6.49
CA ASN A 131 15.82 -18.13 5.07
C ASN A 131 15.54 -19.53 4.50
N THR A 132 15.84 -19.74 3.21
CA THR A 132 15.58 -21.03 2.53
C THR A 132 16.38 -22.21 3.09
N GLU A 133 17.42 -21.94 3.87
CA GLU A 133 18.28 -22.94 4.53
C GLU A 133 17.87 -23.17 5.99
N ASP A 134 16.72 -22.62 6.42
CA ASP A 134 16.21 -22.69 7.80
C ASP A 134 17.13 -22.00 8.82
N VAL A 135 17.93 -21.02 8.36
CA VAL A 135 18.77 -20.20 9.23
C VAL A 135 17.99 -18.98 9.69
N GLU A 136 18.03 -18.73 11.00
CA GLU A 136 17.43 -17.58 11.66
C GLU A 136 18.25 -16.32 11.38
N GLU A 137 17.60 -15.30 10.85
CA GLU A 137 18.17 -14.00 10.51
C GLU A 137 17.41 -12.88 11.22
N ASP A 138 18.17 -11.95 11.80
CA ASP A 138 17.62 -10.78 12.48
C ASP A 138 17.07 -9.78 11.46
N VAL A 139 15.75 -9.59 11.52
CA VAL A 139 15.06 -8.64 10.66
C VAL A 139 15.13 -7.26 11.27
N CYS A 140 15.75 -6.34 10.55
CA CYS A 140 15.76 -4.94 10.95
C CYS A 140 14.50 -4.21 10.45
N PHE A 141 14.03 -4.55 9.25
CA PHE A 141 12.85 -3.94 8.63
C PHE A 141 12.25 -4.86 7.58
N SER A 142 10.92 -4.93 7.59
CA SER A 142 10.11 -5.65 6.63
C SER A 142 8.86 -4.85 6.35
N TYR A 143 8.53 -4.73 5.08
CA TYR A 143 7.26 -4.17 4.63
C TYR A 143 6.72 -5.01 3.47
N GLU A 144 5.53 -5.56 3.68
CA GLU A 144 4.85 -6.41 2.72
C GLU A 144 3.63 -5.71 2.13
N ILE A 145 3.42 -5.90 0.83
CA ILE A 145 2.19 -5.56 0.14
C ILE A 145 1.63 -6.80 -0.57
N ASN A 146 0.31 -6.91 -0.61
CA ASN A 146 -0.35 -7.92 -1.45
C ASN A 146 -0.52 -7.44 -2.90
N LYS A 147 -1.05 -8.30 -3.77
CA LYS A 147 -1.39 -7.98 -5.17
C LYS A 147 -2.29 -6.75 -5.37
N ASN A 148 -3.08 -6.37 -4.37
CA ASN A 148 -3.92 -5.17 -4.42
C ASN A 148 -3.14 -3.89 -4.03
N GLY A 149 -1.86 -4.01 -3.67
CA GLY A 149 -1.03 -2.93 -3.15
C GLY A 149 -1.37 -2.54 -1.71
N VAL A 150 -2.12 -3.39 -1.00
CA VAL A 150 -2.46 -3.21 0.41
C VAL A 150 -1.35 -3.86 1.23
N GLY A 151 -0.68 -3.05 2.06
CA GLY A 151 0.33 -3.51 3.01
C GLY A 151 -0.04 -3.15 4.44
N ASP A 152 0.80 -3.60 5.37
CA ASP A 152 0.63 -3.37 6.80
C ASP A 152 0.80 -1.89 7.18
N GLN A 153 0.20 -1.52 8.31
CA GLN A 153 0.42 -0.20 8.89
C GLN A 153 1.79 -0.15 9.57
N VAL A 154 2.71 0.57 8.94
CA VAL A 154 4.06 0.78 9.46
C VAL A 154 4.40 2.27 9.40
N ILE A 155 4.97 2.79 10.49
CA ILE A 155 5.50 4.14 10.58
C ILE A 155 7.00 4.03 10.77
N LEU A 156 7.78 4.70 9.93
CA LEU A 156 9.24 4.70 10.02
C LEU A 156 9.75 6.05 10.48
N GLU A 157 10.63 6.07 11.47
CA GLU A 157 11.48 7.23 11.74
C GLU A 157 12.87 6.93 11.20
N TYR A 158 13.32 7.76 10.26
CA TYR A 158 14.62 7.61 9.64
C TYR A 158 15.22 8.98 9.37
N LYS A 159 16.44 9.22 9.86
CA LYS A 159 17.17 10.49 9.70
C LYS A 159 16.29 11.72 10.05
N ASN A 160 15.64 11.66 11.23
CA ASN A 160 14.76 12.70 11.77
C ASN A 160 13.55 13.04 10.89
N LYS A 161 13.03 12.06 10.14
CA LYS A 161 11.79 12.19 9.38
C LYS A 161 10.89 11.00 9.65
N ILE A 162 9.60 11.27 9.74
CA ILE A 162 8.57 10.24 9.87
C ILE A 162 8.00 9.92 8.50
N TYR A 163 7.89 8.64 8.17
CA TYR A 163 7.28 8.13 6.94
C TYR A 163 6.08 7.27 7.30
N ASP A 164 4.90 7.64 6.82
CA ASP A 164 3.66 6.90 7.06
C ASP A 164 3.33 5.99 5.88
N TYR A 165 3.50 4.69 6.06
CA TYR A 165 3.16 3.65 5.08
C TYR A 165 1.74 3.10 5.24
N SER A 166 0.91 3.72 6.08
CA SER A 166 -0.48 3.30 6.30
C SER A 166 -1.22 3.05 4.99
N THR A 167 -1.97 1.95 4.95
CA THR A 167 -2.58 1.38 3.75
C THR A 167 -3.49 2.36 3.01
N TYR A 168 -4.25 3.16 3.75
CA TYR A 168 -5.25 4.09 3.23
C TYR A 168 -4.65 5.30 2.51
N LEU A 169 -3.35 5.56 2.67
CA LEU A 169 -2.66 6.61 1.95
C LEU A 169 -2.24 6.12 0.57
N LYS A 170 -2.64 6.86 -0.47
CA LYS A 170 -2.21 6.59 -1.86
C LYS A 170 -0.69 6.68 -1.99
N ASN A 171 -0.07 7.66 -1.34
CA ASN A 171 1.36 7.92 -1.36
C ASN A 171 1.87 7.99 0.08
N THR A 172 3.12 7.54 0.31
CA THR A 172 3.78 7.66 1.61
C THR A 172 3.89 9.14 2.00
N GLN A 173 3.24 9.52 3.09
CA GLN A 173 3.32 10.87 3.64
C GLN A 173 4.56 10.99 4.53
N THR A 174 5.11 12.21 4.61
CA THR A 174 6.33 12.49 5.36
C THR A 174 6.11 13.65 6.32
N TYR A 175 6.59 13.51 7.55
CA TYR A 175 6.46 14.51 8.61
C TYR A 175 7.83 14.87 9.18
N SER A 176 7.95 16.10 9.68
CA SER A 176 9.19 16.62 10.29
C SER A 176 9.46 16.07 11.68
N SER A 177 8.42 15.67 12.41
CA SER A 177 8.55 15.13 13.76
C SER A 177 7.43 14.14 14.08
N THR A 178 7.62 13.40 15.17
CA THR A 178 6.61 12.54 15.76
C THR A 178 5.36 13.32 16.18
N GLN A 179 5.54 14.54 16.70
CA GLN A 179 4.41 15.37 17.12
C GLN A 179 3.55 15.78 15.92
N ASP A 180 4.17 16.22 14.82
CA ASP A 180 3.44 16.61 13.61
C ASP A 180 2.63 15.44 13.04
N PHE A 181 3.15 14.21 13.15
CA PHE A 181 2.43 13.01 12.75
C PHE A 181 1.22 12.75 13.66
N ILE A 182 1.39 12.86 14.98
CA ILE A 182 0.30 12.66 15.95
C ILE A 182 -0.81 13.69 15.74
N ASP A 183 -0.45 14.97 15.67
CA ASP A 183 -1.39 16.07 15.44
C ASP A 183 -2.18 15.85 14.14
N PHE A 184 -1.51 15.40 13.08
CA PHE A 184 -2.18 15.08 11.81
C PHE A 184 -3.19 13.93 11.95
N LYS A 185 -2.86 12.87 12.71
CA LYS A 185 -3.78 11.75 12.95
C LYS A 185 -4.97 12.15 13.80
N GLU A 186 -4.76 12.96 14.85
CA GLU A 186 -5.84 13.45 15.70
C GLU A 186 -6.83 14.31 14.92
N ASN A 187 -6.33 15.25 14.10
CA ASN A 187 -7.16 16.07 13.22
C ASN A 187 -8.02 15.23 12.26
N LEU A 188 -7.44 14.19 11.66
CA LEU A 188 -8.19 13.27 10.79
C LEU A 188 -9.32 12.54 11.53
N ILE A 189 -9.10 12.19 12.80
CA ILE A 189 -10.11 11.49 13.60
C ILE A 189 -11.26 12.45 13.94
N GLU A 190 -10.94 13.70 14.29
CA GLU A 190 -11.96 14.73 14.52
C GLU A 190 -12.83 15.01 13.28
N GLU A 191 -12.25 14.96 12.08
CA GLU A 191 -12.98 15.13 10.82
C GLU A 191 -13.96 14.00 10.54
N VAL A 192 -13.64 12.77 10.95
CA VAL A 192 -14.47 11.57 10.70
C VAL A 192 -15.58 11.40 11.75
N VAL A 193 -15.36 11.89 12.97
CA VAL A 193 -16.32 11.78 14.08
C VAL A 193 -17.41 12.87 14.03
N LYS A 194 -17.15 14.00 13.35
CA LYS A 194 -18.14 15.06 13.10
C LYS A 194 -19.20 14.64 12.08
#